data_AF-A0A0A0JU93-F1
#
_entry.id   AF-A0A0A0JU93-F1
#
_cell.length_a   1.000
_cell.length_b   1.000
_cell.length_c   1.000
_cell.angle_alpha   90.00
_cell.angle_beta   90.00
_cell.angle_gamma   90.00
#
_symmetry.space_group_name_H-M   'P 1'
#
loop_
_entity.id
_entity.type
_entity.pdbx_description
1 polymer ?
#
loop_
_entity_poly.entity_id
_entity_poly.type
_entity_poly.pdbx_seq_one_letter_code
_entity_poly.pdbx_strand_id
1 'polypeptide(L)'
;MPNRSDNLARPRARKGHEHDKPITKVSTGSVVVPDPNPDWGAMATMLWSSATDSGVSTFYGSTDWATLYLLCDTVQHWTEQGGRRSPELLRVVMQGLGSLLFTEGDRRRLRVELEQPDAEPEWQAELHLLVSDMSTATP
;
A
#
# COMPACT_ATOMS: atom_id res chain seq x y z
N MET A 1 6.48 -15.82 8.81
CA MET A 1 5.62 -14.61 8.85
C MET A 1 4.61 -14.78 9.99
N PRO A 2 4.30 -13.75 10.79
CA PRO A 2 3.24 -13.84 11.81
C PRO A 2 1.85 -14.11 11.17
N ASN A 3 0.96 -14.77 11.91
CA ASN A 3 -0.42 -15.07 11.47
C ASN A 3 -1.32 -13.83 11.54
N ARG A 4 -2.31 -13.73 10.63
CA ARG A 4 -3.42 -12.75 10.70
C ARG A 4 -4.25 -12.97 11.96
N SER A 5 -4.80 -11.91 12.52
CA SER A 5 -5.72 -11.94 13.67
C SER A 5 -6.81 -13.01 13.55
N ASP A 6 -7.48 -13.10 12.39
CA ASP A 6 -8.52 -14.08 12.07
C ASP A 6 -8.03 -15.54 12.05
N ASN A 7 -6.72 -15.75 11.90
CA ASN A 7 -6.07 -17.06 11.87
C ASN A 7 -5.43 -17.44 13.22
N LEU A 8 -5.71 -16.68 14.29
CA LEU A 8 -5.21 -16.98 15.63
C LEU A 8 -6.22 -17.82 16.42
N ALA A 9 -5.75 -18.92 17.00
CA ALA A 9 -6.56 -19.75 17.90
C ALA A 9 -6.99 -19.02 19.20
N ARG A 10 -6.35 -17.89 19.54
CA ARG A 10 -6.72 -17.05 20.70
C ARG A 10 -6.18 -15.62 20.55
N PRO A 11 -6.92 -14.57 20.98
CA PRO A 11 -6.43 -13.20 20.99
C PRO A 11 -5.21 -13.03 21.92
N ARG A 12 -4.16 -12.33 21.44
CA ARG A 12 -2.97 -12.00 22.25
C ARG A 12 -3.10 -10.60 22.87
N ALA A 13 -3.51 -10.52 24.13
CA ALA A 13 -3.32 -9.31 24.94
C ALA A 13 -1.89 -9.28 25.51
N ARG A 14 -1.13 -8.20 25.29
CA ARG A 14 0.19 -8.00 25.94
C ARG A 14 -0.02 -7.13 27.18
N LYS A 15 0.48 -7.61 28.32
CA LYS A 15 0.61 -6.85 29.58
C LYS A 15 2.00 -6.18 29.59
N GLY A 16 2.06 -4.85 29.66
CA GLY A 16 3.33 -4.10 29.76
C GLY A 16 3.12 -2.58 29.81
N HIS A 17 3.48 -1.97 30.94
CA HIS A 17 3.38 -0.54 31.25
C HIS A 17 4.57 0.28 30.73
N GLU A 18 4.96 0.12 29.46
CA GLU A 18 6.11 0.85 28.86
C GLU A 18 5.67 2.03 27.97
N HIS A 19 4.36 2.24 27.82
CA HIS A 19 3.77 3.14 26.82
C HIS A 19 3.65 4.63 27.22
N ASP A 20 4.08 5.03 28.41
CA ASP A 20 3.76 6.37 28.95
C ASP A 20 4.73 7.50 28.54
N LYS A 21 5.61 7.29 27.56
CA LYS A 21 6.39 8.40 27.00
C LYS A 21 5.50 9.24 26.07
N PRO A 22 5.31 10.54 26.33
CA PRO A 22 4.46 11.38 25.50
C PRO A 22 5.05 11.49 24.09
N ILE A 23 4.22 11.16 23.09
CA ILE A 23 4.56 11.31 21.68
C ILE A 23 4.41 12.79 21.32
N THR A 24 5.46 13.38 20.77
CA THR A 24 5.39 14.74 20.22
C THR A 24 4.63 14.69 18.90
N LYS A 25 3.49 15.38 18.83
CA LYS A 25 2.67 15.47 17.62
C LYS A 25 3.04 16.75 16.86
N VAL A 26 3.25 16.62 15.55
CA VAL A 26 3.52 17.73 14.64
C VAL A 26 2.47 17.70 13.52
N SER A 27 2.11 18.87 12.98
CA SER A 27 1.21 18.95 11.83
C SER A 27 1.84 18.31 10.59
N THR A 28 1.05 17.53 9.86
CA THR A 28 1.49 16.81 8.65
C THR A 28 1.56 17.71 7.41
N GLY A 29 1.00 18.93 7.45
CA GLY A 29 0.78 19.74 6.25
C GLY A 29 -0.23 19.11 5.28
N SER A 30 -0.42 19.73 4.12
CA SER A 30 -1.18 19.14 3.02
C SER A 30 -0.33 18.08 2.33
N VAL A 31 -0.84 16.85 2.24
CA VAL A 31 -0.19 15.78 1.48
C VAL A 31 -0.64 15.90 0.02
N VAL A 32 0.33 16.07 -0.88
CA VAL A 32 0.10 16.06 -2.33
C VAL A 32 0.79 14.83 -2.88
N VAL A 33 0.00 13.93 -3.48
CA VAL A 33 0.53 12.78 -4.21
C VAL A 33 1.03 13.28 -5.56
N PRO A 34 2.31 13.05 -5.92
CA PRO A 34 2.83 13.48 -7.22
C PRO A 34 2.24 12.60 -8.34
N ASP A 35 2.21 13.14 -9.56
CA ASP A 35 1.92 12.32 -10.73
C ASP A 35 3.06 11.30 -10.97
N PRO A 36 2.76 10.08 -11.44
CA PRO A 36 3.80 9.12 -11.81
C PRO A 36 4.66 9.65 -12.96
N ASN A 37 5.91 9.20 -13.03
CA ASN A 37 6.76 9.51 -14.17
C ASN A 37 6.19 8.83 -15.44
N PRO A 38 5.87 9.57 -16.52
CA PRO A 38 5.33 8.98 -17.75
C PRO A 38 6.31 8.05 -18.48
N ASP A 39 7.61 8.19 -18.22
CA ASP A 39 8.66 7.37 -18.84
C ASP A 39 8.89 6.04 -18.10
N TRP A 40 8.21 5.81 -16.97
CA TRP A 40 8.31 4.54 -16.25
C TRP A 40 7.74 3.38 -17.07
N GLY A 41 8.52 2.30 -17.13
CA GLY A 41 8.10 1.01 -17.66
C GLY A 41 7.12 0.29 -16.74
N ALA A 42 6.71 -0.91 -17.17
CA ALA A 42 5.64 -1.66 -16.53
C ALA A 42 5.88 -1.96 -15.04
N MET A 43 7.12 -2.28 -14.65
CA MET A 43 7.43 -2.65 -13.26
C MET A 43 7.33 -1.46 -12.30
N ALA A 44 7.92 -0.31 -12.66
CA ALA A 44 7.89 0.89 -11.83
C ALA A 44 6.46 1.45 -11.73
N THR A 45 5.73 1.46 -12.85
CA THR A 45 4.31 1.84 -12.90
C THR A 45 3.43 0.92 -12.07
N MET A 46 3.68 -0.39 -12.09
CA MET A 46 2.94 -1.36 -11.26
C MET A 46 3.19 -1.10 -9.77
N LEU A 47 4.44 -0.83 -9.36
CA LEU A 47 4.76 -0.51 -7.96
C LEU A 47 4.08 0.79 -7.51
N TRP A 48 4.13 1.83 -8.36
CA TRP A 48 3.48 3.10 -8.07
C TRP A 48 1.96 2.90 -7.87
N SER A 49 1.31 2.27 -8.83
CA SER A 49 -0.14 2.02 -8.81
C SER A 49 -0.56 1.14 -7.62
N SER A 50 0.24 0.11 -7.30
CA SER A 50 -0.03 -0.76 -6.15
C SER A 50 0.02 0.02 -4.82
N ALA A 51 0.83 1.07 -4.73
CA ALA A 51 0.89 1.91 -3.55
C ALA A 51 -0.30 2.86 -3.47
N THR A 52 -0.63 3.53 -4.59
CA THR A 52 -1.76 4.48 -4.65
C THR A 52 -3.09 3.79 -4.39
N ASP A 53 -3.26 2.56 -4.87
CA ASP A 53 -4.52 1.82 -4.75
C ASP A 53 -4.63 1.07 -3.41
N SER A 54 -3.51 0.92 -2.70
CA SER A 54 -3.48 0.22 -1.41
C SER A 54 -3.89 1.15 -0.26
N GLY A 55 -4.76 0.65 0.63
CA GLY A 55 -5.15 1.37 1.85
C GLY A 55 -3.99 1.70 2.78
N VAL A 56 -2.81 1.08 2.60
CA VAL A 56 -1.60 1.42 3.37
C VAL A 56 -1.12 2.85 3.13
N SER A 57 -1.41 3.41 1.95
CA SER A 57 -1.02 4.79 1.61
C SER A 57 -1.72 5.85 2.48
N THR A 58 -2.76 5.48 3.24
CA THR A 58 -3.36 6.33 4.29
C THR A 58 -2.34 6.75 5.36
N PHE A 59 -1.26 5.99 5.53
CA PHE A 59 -0.17 6.34 6.45
C PHE A 59 0.89 7.25 5.83
N TYR A 60 0.84 7.50 4.52
CA TYR A 60 1.91 8.21 3.81
C TYR A 60 1.76 9.72 3.91
N GLY A 61 2.81 10.38 4.40
CA GLY A 61 3.03 11.81 4.23
C GLY A 61 3.77 12.12 2.92
N SER A 62 4.02 13.41 2.67
CA SER A 62 4.74 13.86 1.47
C SER A 62 6.14 13.25 1.35
N THR A 63 6.82 12.98 2.46
CA THR A 63 8.14 12.32 2.47
C THR A 63 8.07 10.84 2.10
N ASP A 64 6.98 10.16 2.42
CA ASP A 64 6.76 8.77 2.06
C ASP A 64 6.48 8.66 0.56
N TRP A 65 5.66 9.55 0.01
CA TRP A 65 5.45 9.66 -1.44
C TRP A 65 6.72 9.97 -2.21
N ALA A 66 7.54 10.90 -1.72
CA ALA A 66 8.84 11.19 -2.32
C ALA A 66 9.80 9.98 -2.26
N THR A 67 9.78 9.24 -1.15
CA THR A 67 10.56 8.02 -0.99
C THR A 67 10.10 6.94 -1.96
N LEU A 68 8.79 6.73 -2.09
CA LEU A 68 8.22 5.78 -3.05
C LEU A 68 8.61 6.16 -4.50
N TYR A 69 8.49 7.43 -4.86
CA TYR A 69 8.85 7.90 -6.20
C TYR A 69 10.32 7.58 -6.52
N LEU A 70 11.23 7.86 -5.58
CA LEU A 70 12.64 7.50 -5.69
C LEU A 70 12.85 6.00 -5.87
N LEU A 71 12.12 5.17 -5.12
CA LEU A 71 12.21 3.71 -5.22
C LEU A 71 11.70 3.21 -6.58
N CYS A 72 10.59 3.75 -7.09
CA CYS A 72 10.08 3.46 -8.43
C CYS A 72 11.08 3.84 -9.52
N ASP A 73 11.69 5.02 -9.44
CA ASP A 73 12.72 5.47 -10.38
C ASP A 73 13.98 4.58 -10.34
N THR A 74 14.38 4.18 -9.14
CA THR A 74 15.48 3.22 -8.93
C THR A 74 15.18 1.86 -9.57
N VAL A 75 13.94 1.38 -9.44
CA VAL A 75 13.48 0.14 -10.08
C VAL A 75 13.45 0.28 -11.60
N GLN A 76 12.97 1.41 -12.13
CA GLN A 76 12.99 1.68 -13.56
C GLN A 76 14.40 1.54 -14.10
N HIS A 77 15.36 2.29 -13.53
CA HIS A 77 16.75 2.26 -13.94
C HIS A 77 17.36 0.86 -13.82
N TRP A 78 17.05 0.13 -12.75
CA TRP A 78 17.52 -1.25 -12.54
C TRP A 78 16.96 -2.23 -13.59
N THR A 79 15.73 -2.03 -14.05
CA THR A 79 15.13 -2.87 -15.10
C THR A 79 15.64 -2.56 -16.50
N GLU A 80 15.99 -1.31 -16.78
CA GLU A 80 16.52 -0.87 -18.09
C GLU A 80 17.97 -1.26 -18.31
N GLN A 81 18.74 -1.48 -17.25
CA GLN A 81 20.09 -2.01 -17.36
C GLN A 81 20.03 -3.43 -17.95
N GLY A 82 20.18 -3.53 -19.28
CA GLY A 82 20.19 -4.77 -20.07
C GLY A 82 21.38 -5.71 -19.80
N GLY A 83 22.00 -5.61 -18.61
CA GLY A 83 23.15 -6.38 -18.15
C GLY A 83 22.92 -7.00 -16.77
N ARG A 84 24.00 -7.18 -15.99
CA ARG A 84 23.93 -7.83 -14.67
C ARG A 84 23.29 -6.91 -13.63
N ARG A 85 22.07 -7.24 -13.23
CA ARG A 85 21.35 -6.58 -12.13
C ARG A 85 22.11 -6.67 -10.81
N SER A 86 22.34 -5.53 -10.15
CA SER A 86 22.98 -5.49 -8.82
C SER A 86 22.03 -6.06 -7.76
N PRO A 87 22.44 -7.11 -7.02
CA PRO A 87 21.69 -7.61 -5.87
C PRO A 87 21.61 -6.61 -4.71
N GLU A 88 22.65 -5.78 -4.55
CA GLU A 88 22.72 -4.75 -3.52
C GLU A 88 21.65 -3.68 -3.72
N LEU A 89 21.44 -3.25 -4.96
CA LEU A 89 20.40 -2.28 -5.31
C LEU A 89 19.01 -2.86 -5.05
N LEU A 90 18.76 -4.11 -5.45
CA LEU A 90 17.50 -4.79 -5.13
C LEU A 90 17.26 -4.85 -3.61
N ARG A 91 18.30 -5.15 -2.83
CA ARG A 91 18.20 -5.17 -1.36
C ARG A 91 17.83 -3.81 -0.78
N VAL A 92 18.41 -2.72 -1.29
CA VAL A 92 18.05 -1.35 -0.88
C VAL A 92 16.60 -1.04 -1.21
N VAL A 93 16.13 -1.39 -2.41
CA VAL A 93 14.74 -1.20 -2.82
C VAL A 93 13.79 -1.96 -1.88
N MET A 94 14.05 -3.24 -1.64
CA MET A 94 13.21 -4.07 -0.75
C MET A 94 13.19 -3.52 0.68
N GLN A 95 14.32 -2.99 1.17
CA GLN A 95 14.38 -2.35 2.49
C GLN A 95 13.56 -1.07 2.53
N GLY A 96 13.66 -0.21 1.51
CA GLY A 96 12.87 1.02 1.41
C GLY A 96 11.37 0.75 1.33
N LEU A 97 10.95 -0.22 0.51
CA LEU A 97 9.56 -0.67 0.45
C LEU A 97 9.08 -1.23 1.80
N GLY A 98 9.94 -1.95 2.53
CA GLY A 98 9.62 -2.45 3.86
C GLY A 98 9.36 -1.31 4.88
N SER A 99 10.11 -0.21 4.80
CA SER A 99 9.87 0.99 5.61
C SER A 99 8.53 1.66 5.29
N LEU A 100 8.03 1.50 4.07
CA LEU A 100 6.73 1.99 3.60
C LEU A 100 5.58 0.99 3.83
N LEU A 101 5.81 -0.11 4.57
CA LEU A 101 4.79 -1.12 4.88
C LEU A 101 4.17 -1.77 3.63
N PHE A 102 4.95 -1.85 2.57
CA PHE A 102 4.46 -2.22 1.24
C PHE A 102 3.90 -3.64 1.19
N THR A 103 4.56 -4.59 1.88
CA THR A 103 4.12 -5.98 1.91
C THR A 103 3.31 -6.31 3.17
N GLU A 104 2.49 -7.36 3.08
CA GLU A 104 1.76 -7.89 4.24
C GLU A 104 2.71 -8.33 5.36
N GLY A 105 3.89 -8.84 5.00
CA GLY A 105 4.90 -9.23 5.97
C GLY A 105 5.39 -8.06 6.82
N ASP A 106 5.52 -6.87 6.22
CA ASP A 106 5.97 -5.66 6.90
C ASP A 106 4.88 -5.11 7.82
N ARG A 107 3.63 -5.05 7.32
CA ARG A 107 2.47 -4.62 8.12
C ARG A 107 2.25 -5.48 9.36
N ARG A 108 2.31 -6.80 9.23
CA ARG A 108 2.10 -7.72 10.37
C ARG A 108 3.14 -7.58 11.47
N ARG A 109 4.38 -7.19 11.15
CA ARG A 109 5.41 -6.94 12.18
C ARG A 109 5.02 -5.78 13.09
N LEU A 110 4.31 -4.79 12.54
CA LEU A 110 3.78 -3.64 13.27
C LEU A 110 2.33 -3.81 13.73
N ARG A 111 1.73 -5.00 13.51
CA ARG A 111 0.32 -5.30 13.81
C ARG A 111 -0.65 -4.39 13.07
N VAL A 112 -0.29 -4.01 11.85
CA VAL A 112 -1.18 -3.36 10.89
C VAL A 112 -1.78 -4.45 10.01
N GLU A 113 -3.08 -4.39 9.76
CA GLU A 113 -3.79 -5.27 8.83
C GLU A 113 -4.63 -4.40 7.89
N LEU A 114 -4.70 -4.78 6.61
CA LEU A 114 -5.63 -4.14 5.67
C LEU A 114 -6.98 -4.88 5.77
N GLU A 115 -8.02 -4.13 6.04
CA GLU A 115 -9.40 -4.60 5.91
C GLU A 115 -9.73 -4.75 4.43
N GLN A 116 -10.42 -5.83 4.07
CA GLN A 116 -11.02 -5.92 2.75
C GLN A 116 -12.29 -5.08 2.78
N PRO A 117 -12.58 -4.31 1.71
CA PRO A 117 -13.90 -3.70 1.60
C PRO A 117 -14.94 -4.81 1.74
N ASP A 118 -16.00 -4.56 2.51
CA ASP A 118 -17.13 -5.48 2.60
C ASP A 118 -17.60 -5.78 1.18
N ALA A 119 -17.71 -7.06 0.84
CA ALA A 119 -18.28 -7.47 -0.43
C ALA A 119 -19.67 -6.82 -0.51
N GLU A 120 -19.90 -6.04 -1.56
CA GLU A 120 -21.18 -5.39 -1.79
C GLU A 120 -22.26 -6.47 -1.69
N PRO A 121 -23.19 -6.40 -0.72
CA PRO A 121 -24.10 -7.50 -0.47
C PRO A 121 -24.90 -7.79 -1.75
N GLU A 122 -25.15 -9.07 -2.03
CA GLU A 122 -25.65 -9.56 -3.33
C GLU A 122 -26.86 -8.77 -3.87
N TRP A 123 -27.71 -8.25 -2.97
CA TRP A 123 -28.86 -7.41 -3.31
C TRP A 123 -28.51 -6.03 -3.88
N GLN A 124 -27.37 -5.43 -3.51
CA GLN A 124 -26.86 -4.18 -4.07
C GLN A 124 -26.31 -4.39 -5.48
N ALA A 125 -25.58 -5.49 -5.70
CA ALA A 125 -25.11 -5.87 -7.03
C ALA A 125 -26.28 -6.18 -7.99
N GLU A 126 -27.32 -6.86 -7.50
CA GLU A 126 -28.55 -7.17 -8.26
C GLU A 126 -29.35 -5.90 -8.60
N LEU A 127 -29.45 -4.94 -7.67
CA LEU A 127 -30.04 -3.63 -7.93
C LEU A 127 -29.26 -2.82 -8.98
N HIS A 128 -27.93 -2.85 -8.97
CA HIS A 128 -27.11 -2.13 -9.93
C HIS A 128 -27.27 -2.68 -11.36
N LEU A 129 -27.42 -4.00 -11.50
CA LEU A 129 -27.74 -4.67 -12.77
C LEU A 129 -29.14 -4.27 -13.28
N LEU A 130 -30.16 -4.32 -12.41
CA LEU A 130 -31.54 -3.95 -12.76
C LEU A 130 -31.66 -2.48 -13.18
N VAL A 131 -30.99 -1.56 -12.48
CA VAL A 131 -31.01 -0.13 -12.82
C VAL A 131 -30.28 0.15 -14.14
N SER A 132 -29.22 -0.61 -14.44
CA SER A 132 -28.49 -0.50 -15.71
C SER A 132 -29.30 -0.98 -16.91
N ASP A 133 -30.05 -2.08 -16.75
CA ASP A 133 -30.97 -2.58 -17.78
C ASP A 133 -32.16 -1.63 -18.02
N MET A 134 -32.66 -0.97 -16.97
CA MET A 134 -33.71 0.04 -17.11
C MET A 134 -33.24 1.31 -17.83
N SER A 135 -31.96 1.68 -17.68
CA SER A 135 -31.36 2.85 -18.34
C SER A 135 -31.16 2.65 -19.85
N THR A 136 -30.90 1.42 -20.28
CA THR A 136 -30.76 1.06 -21.71
C THR A 136 -32.09 0.80 -22.42
N ALA A 137 -33.19 0.70 -21.67
CA ALA A 137 -34.54 0.42 -22.16
C ALA A 137 -35.43 1.66 -22.32
N THR A 138 -34.85 2.86 -22.47
CA THR A 138 -35.60 4.07 -22.85
C THR A 138 -35.24 4.45 -24.29
N PRO A 139 -36.21 4.49 -25.24
CA PRO A 139 -35.97 4.80 -26.66
C PRO A 139 -35.64 6.28 -26.91
#